data_AF-A0A5W8X985-F1
#
_entry.id   AF-A0A5W8X985-F1
#
_cell.length_a   1.000
_cell.length_b   1.000
_cell.length_c   1.000
_cell.angle_alpha   90.00
_cell.angle_beta   90.00
_cell.angle_gamma   90.00
#
_symmetry.space_group_name_H-M   'P 1'
#
loop_
_entity.id
_entity.type
_entity.pdbx_description
1 polymer ?
#
loop_
_entity_poly.entity_id
_entity_poly.type
_entity_poly.pdbx_seq_one_letter_code
_entity_poly.pdbx_strand_id
1 'polypeptide(L)'
;MRDYGKVNSSFWTSESIRSLSDDGRMLSLYLLTSPHANMTGCFRLPDGYVCEDLQWDKNRVSEGFEELSRNGFAIRDKATRWVLIPGYLEWNGF
;
A
#
# COMPACT_ATOMS: atom_id res chain seq x y z
N MET A 1 -12.37 11.18 7.50
CA MET A 1 -11.07 11.51 6.86
C MET A 1 -10.05 11.59 7.98
N ARG A 2 -8.93 10.88 7.88
CA ARG A 2 -7.81 11.03 8.83
C ARG A 2 -6.91 12.14 8.30
N ASP A 3 -6.48 13.05 9.18
CA ASP A 3 -5.56 14.13 8.80
C ASP A 3 -4.11 13.62 8.62
N TYR A 4 -3.78 12.47 9.21
CA TYR A 4 -2.47 11.84 9.11
C TYR A 4 -2.56 10.31 9.13
N GLY A 5 -1.63 9.66 8.43
CA GLY A 5 -1.37 8.22 8.52
C GLY A 5 -0.10 7.95 9.32
N LYS A 6 -0.12 6.94 10.19
CA LYS A 6 1.04 6.52 10.99
C LYS A 6 1.89 5.55 10.18
N VAL A 7 3.19 5.80 10.09
CA VAL A 7 4.18 4.85 9.57
C VAL A 7 5.22 4.62 10.67
N ASN A 8 5.40 3.37 11.09
CA ASN A 8 6.41 3.03 12.10
C ASN A 8 7.82 3.25 11.52
N SER A 9 8.76 3.75 12.33
CA SER A 9 10.16 3.93 11.88
C SER A 9 10.82 2.62 11.44
N SER A 10 10.35 1.48 11.95
CA SER A 10 10.76 0.14 11.49
C SER A 10 10.48 -0.11 10.00
N PHE A 11 9.61 0.69 9.37
CA PHE A 11 9.39 0.67 7.93
C PHE A 11 10.72 0.76 7.16
N TRP A 12 11.62 1.65 7.58
CA TRP A 12 12.88 1.91 6.87
C TRP A 12 13.94 0.82 7.07
N THR A 13 13.80 0.02 8.12
CA THR A 13 14.74 -1.07 8.44
C THR A 13 14.19 -2.45 8.10
N SER A 14 12.89 -2.57 7.83
CA SER A 14 12.24 -3.82 7.44
C SER A 14 12.86 -4.40 6.17
N GLU A 15 13.19 -5.69 6.22
CA GLU A 15 13.72 -6.42 5.07
C GLU A 15 12.75 -6.41 3.88
N SER A 16 11.44 -6.58 4.15
CA SER A 16 10.40 -6.55 3.11
C SER A 16 10.40 -5.21 2.36
N ILE A 17 10.40 -4.10 3.09
CA ILE A 17 10.41 -2.75 2.51
C ILE A 17 11.72 -2.46 1.78
N ARG A 18 12.87 -2.87 2.34
CA ARG A 18 14.18 -2.62 1.74
C ARG A 18 14.41 -3.41 0.45
N SER A 19 13.70 -4.52 0.27
CA SER A 19 13.76 -5.32 -0.96
C SER A 19 12.93 -4.75 -2.12
N LEU A 20 12.10 -3.73 -1.85
CA LEU A 20 11.27 -3.06 -2.86
C LEU A 20 12.06 -1.99 -3.63
N SER A 21 11.65 -1.80 -4.88
CA SER A 21 11.96 -0.63 -5.70
C SER A 21 11.47 0.66 -5.03
N ASP A 22 11.90 1.82 -5.56
CA ASP A 22 11.42 3.11 -5.07
C ASP A 22 9.90 3.26 -5.28
N ASP A 23 9.36 2.70 -6.37
CA ASP A 23 7.91 2.67 -6.63
C ASP A 23 7.18 1.76 -5.63
N GLY A 24 7.70 0.57 -5.38
CA GLY A 24 7.15 -0.33 -4.37
C GLY A 24 7.13 0.34 -2.98
N ARG A 25 8.20 1.04 -2.60
CA ARG A 25 8.25 1.78 -1.32
C ARG A 25 7.27 2.95 -1.29
N MET A 26 7.15 3.72 -2.37
CA MET A 26 6.18 4.82 -2.48
C MET A 26 4.74 4.32 -2.39
N LEU A 27 4.40 3.26 -3.12
CA LEU A 27 3.07 2.66 -3.08
C LEU A 27 2.78 2.08 -1.69
N SER A 28 3.77 1.47 -1.03
CA SER A 28 3.62 0.97 0.34
C SER A 28 3.28 2.09 1.32
N LEU A 29 4.00 3.22 1.26
CA LEU A 29 3.70 4.41 2.06
C LEU A 29 2.29 4.92 1.79
N TYR A 30 1.91 5.03 0.51
CA TYR A 30 0.58 5.44 0.11
C TYR A 30 -0.50 4.50 0.66
N LEU A 31 -0.33 3.18 0.60
CA LEU A 31 -1.31 2.24 1.16
C LEU A 31 -1.49 2.39 2.68
N LEU A 32 -0.44 2.79 3.39
CA LEU A 32 -0.49 3.03 4.85
C LEU A 32 -1.10 4.38 5.22
N THR A 33 -1.05 5.37 4.32
CA THR A 33 -1.41 6.77 4.63
C THR A 33 -2.51 7.37 3.77
N SER A 34 -2.97 6.66 2.73
CA SER A 34 -3.94 7.13 1.74
C SER A 34 -5.25 7.56 2.41
N PRO A 35 -5.92 8.61 1.88
CA PRO A 35 -7.25 9.03 2.35
C PRO A 35 -8.33 7.94 2.15
N HIS A 36 -8.05 6.92 1.33
CA HIS A 36 -8.92 5.79 1.06
C HIS A 36 -8.67 4.58 1.96
N ALA A 37 -7.55 4.57 2.70
CA ALA A 37 -7.24 3.51 3.64
C ALA A 37 -8.11 3.61 4.92
N ASN A 38 -8.22 2.51 5.64
CA ASN A 38 -8.96 2.42 6.90
C ASN A 38 -8.13 1.80 8.03
N MET A 39 -8.69 1.76 9.23
CA MET A 39 -7.99 1.28 10.44
C MET A 39 -7.73 -0.23 10.46
N THR A 40 -8.21 -0.99 9.47
CA THR A 40 -8.08 -2.45 9.45
C THR A 40 -7.08 -2.93 8.41
N GLY A 41 -6.53 -2.05 7.56
CA GLY A 41 -5.61 -2.44 6.49
C GLY A 41 -6.26 -3.28 5.38
N CYS A 42 -7.61 -3.24 5.29
CA CYS A 42 -8.37 -3.95 4.26
C CYS A 42 -9.45 -3.02 3.70
N PHE A 43 -9.27 -2.58 2.46
CA PHE A 43 -10.10 -1.53 1.87
C PHE A 43 -10.14 -1.64 0.34
N ARG A 44 -11.16 -1.03 -0.26
CA ARG A 44 -11.29 -0.97 -1.72
C ARG A 44 -10.51 0.22 -2.27
N LEU A 45 -9.58 -0.04 -3.18
CA LEU A 45 -8.74 0.98 -3.81
C LEU A 45 -8.68 0.77 -5.34
N PRO A 46 -9.60 1.39 -6.09
CA PRO A 46 -9.52 1.47 -7.55
C PRO A 46 -8.22 2.09 -8.08
N ASP A 47 -7.76 1.64 -9.26
CA ASP A 47 -6.53 2.17 -9.88
C ASP A 47 -6.58 3.69 -10.09
N GLY A 48 -7.76 4.23 -10.42
CA GLY A 48 -7.92 5.66 -10.69
C GLY A 48 -7.52 6.57 -9.53
N TYR A 49 -7.74 6.14 -8.28
CA TYR A 49 -7.28 6.92 -7.11
C TYR A 49 -5.76 6.92 -7.00
N VAL A 50 -5.13 5.76 -7.22
CA VAL A 50 -3.66 5.65 -7.19
C VAL A 50 -3.03 6.45 -8.32
N CYS A 51 -3.62 6.38 -9.52
CA CYS A 51 -3.18 7.17 -10.67
C CYS A 51 -3.24 8.66 -10.39
N GLU A 52 -4.36 9.15 -9.85
CA GLU A 52 -4.55 10.57 -9.54
C GLU A 52 -3.60 11.02 -8.41
N ASP A 53 -3.61 10.31 -7.28
CA ASP A 53 -2.91 10.73 -6.07
C ASP A 53 -1.38 10.65 -6.21
N LEU A 54 -0.87 9.61 -6.89
CA LEU A 54 0.57 9.43 -7.11
C LEU A 54 1.05 10.01 -8.45
N GLN A 55 0.14 10.50 -9.29
CA GLN A 55 0.41 10.95 -10.65
C GLN A 55 1.09 9.85 -11.50
N TRP A 56 0.61 8.62 -11.34
CA TRP A 56 1.13 7.45 -12.04
C TRP A 56 0.20 7.06 -13.19
N ASP A 57 0.78 6.57 -14.28
CA ASP A 57 -0.01 5.88 -15.29
C ASP A 57 -0.47 4.50 -14.78
N LYS A 58 -1.42 3.90 -15.51
CA LYS A 58 -2.01 2.60 -15.14
C LYS A 58 -0.99 1.46 -15.15
N ASN A 59 0.00 1.51 -16.03
CA ASN A 59 1.00 0.44 -16.13
C ASN A 59 1.90 0.45 -14.90
N ARG A 60 2.39 1.64 -14.51
CA ARG A 60 3.18 1.82 -13.29
C ARG A 60 2.43 1.40 -12.04
N VAL A 61 1.14 1.74 -11.93
CA VAL A 61 0.27 1.26 -10.83
C VAL A 61 0.17 -0.27 -10.82
N SER A 62 -0.06 -0.88 -11.99
CA SER A 62 -0.14 -2.33 -12.11
C SER A 62 1.16 -3.02 -11.70
N GLU A 63 2.30 -2.52 -12.17
CA GLU A 63 3.63 -3.05 -11.85
C GLU A 63 3.94 -2.91 -10.35
N GLY A 64 3.62 -1.77 -9.74
CA GLY A 64 3.77 -1.56 -8.30
C GLY A 64 2.96 -2.56 -7.48
N PHE A 65 1.69 -2.80 -7.82
CA PHE A 65 0.89 -3.81 -7.11
C PHE A 65 1.39 -5.24 -7.31
N GLU A 66 1.88 -5.59 -8.51
CA GLU A 66 2.51 -6.88 -8.77
C GLU A 66 3.81 -7.07 -7.96
N GLU A 67 4.61 -6.02 -7.80
CA GLU A 67 5.78 -6.04 -6.92
C GLU A 67 5.39 -6.28 -5.45
N LEU A 68 4.43 -5.50 -4.93
CA LEU A 68 3.97 -5.65 -3.54
C LEU A 68 3.36 -7.03 -3.28
N SER A 69 2.64 -7.58 -4.27
CA SER A 69 2.09 -8.94 -4.19
C SER A 69 3.18 -10.01 -4.18
N ARG A 70 4.22 -9.86 -5.00
CA ARG A 70 5.36 -10.81 -5.04
C ARG A 70 6.16 -10.80 -3.74
N ASN A 71 6.33 -9.62 -3.12
CA ASN A 71 7.03 -9.48 -1.85
C ASN A 71 6.16 -9.83 -0.62
N GLY A 72 4.84 -9.93 -0.80
CA GLY A 72 3.89 -10.23 0.28
C GLY A 72 3.51 -9.02 1.14
N PHE A 73 3.91 -7.80 0.77
CA PHE A 73 3.53 -6.58 1.50
C PHE A 73 2.04 -6.25 1.36
N ALA A 74 1.46 -6.47 0.18
CA ALA A 74 0.04 -6.24 -0.07
C ALA A 74 -0.54 -7.29 -1.01
N ILE A 75 -1.74 -7.75 -0.70
CA ILE A 75 -2.53 -8.63 -1.56
C ILE A 75 -3.65 -7.80 -2.16
N ARG A 76 -3.85 -7.91 -3.48
CA ARG A 76 -4.90 -7.17 -4.17
C ARG A 76 -5.71 -8.06 -5.09
N ASP A 77 -7.03 -8.02 -4.92
CA ASP A 77 -7.94 -8.66 -5.86
C ASP A 77 -8.12 -7.79 -7.12
N LYS A 78 -7.79 -8.35 -8.28
CA LYS A 78 -7.83 -7.62 -9.57
C LYS A 78 -9.27 -7.31 -10.02
N ALA A 79 -10.24 -8.14 -9.66
CA ALA A 79 -11.62 -7.94 -10.11
C ALA A 79 -12.34 -6.85 -9.30
N THR A 80 -12.25 -6.93 -7.97
CA THR A 80 -13.00 -6.08 -7.04
C THR A 80 -12.20 -4.88 -6.53
N ARG A 81 -10.87 -4.89 -6.74
CA ARG A 81 -9.91 -3.85 -6.32
C ARG A 81 -9.80 -3.71 -4.80
N TRP A 82 -10.13 -4.76 -4.06
CA TRP A 82 -9.83 -4.84 -2.64
C TRP A 82 -8.35 -5.09 -2.42
N VAL A 83 -7.78 -4.35 -1.47
CA VAL A 83 -6.40 -4.45 -1.01
C VAL A 83 -6.42 -4.91 0.44
N LEU A 84 -5.58 -5.87 0.76
CA LEU A 84 -5.27 -6.31 2.11
C LEU A 84 -3.77 -6.12 2.35
N ILE A 85 -3.42 -5.48 3.46
CA ILE A 85 -2.04 -5.39 3.95
C ILE A 85 -1.88 -6.47 5.04
N PRO A 86 -1.20 -7.60 4.77
CA PRO A 86 -1.03 -8.66 5.76
C PRO A 86 -0.33 -8.14 7.02
N GLY A 87 -0.77 -8.60 8.18
CA GLY A 87 -0.21 -8.16 9.47
C GLY A 87 -0.48 -6.70 9.84
N TYR A 88 -1.30 -5.94 9.08
CA TYR A 88 -1.53 -4.52 9.37
C TYR A 88 -1.89 -4.25 10.83
N LEU A 89 -2.79 -5.05 11.40
CA LEU A 89 -3.24 -4.92 12.80
C LEU A 89 -2.18 -5.35 13.81
N GLU A 90 -1.21 -6.19 13.45
CA GLU A 90 -0.09 -6.54 14.34
C GLU A 90 0.87 -5.36 14.49
N TRP A 91 1.07 -4.59 13.41
CA TRP A 91 1.98 -3.45 13.38
C TRP A 91 1.34 -2.11 13.74
N ASN A 92 0.02 -1.99 13.55
CA ASN A 92 -0.76 -0.75 13.71
C ASN A 92 -1.96 -0.91 14.67
N GLY A 93 -2.14 -2.10 15.26
CA GLY A 93 -3.05 -2.31 16.38
C GLY A 93 -2.63 -1.50 17.59
N PHE A 94 -3.61 -1.19 18.44
CA PHE A 94 -3.55 -0.24 19.55
C PHE A 94 -2.33 -0.42 20.46
#